data_AF-A0AAN7LYF8-F1
#
_entry.id   AF-A0AAN7LYF8-F1
#
_cell.length_a   1.000
_cell.length_b   1.000
_cell.length_c   1.000
_cell.angle_alpha   90.00
_cell.angle_beta   90.00
_cell.angle_gamma   90.00
#
_symmetry.space_group_name_H-M   'P 1'
#
loop_
_entity.id
_entity.type
_entity.pdbx_description
1 polymer ?
#
loop_
_entity_poly.entity_id
_entity_poly.type
_entity_poly.pdbx_seq_one_letter_code
_entity_poly.pdbx_strand_id
1 'polypeptide(L)'
;MAENFDPSWGAAHRICAQKGANGPGGLGPFGLMTLATVDFHEHTPVFFMIFNADNNKHKIVLCSDARNSSHAGDLYKPAFAGFVDIDISNGKLSLRSLIDNSVVESFRAGGRTYITSRVYPEKAIYNNARFFAFNHGSSSITVEKLTAWSMKNANRNVRGNI
;
A
#
# COMPACT_ATOMS: atom_id res chain seq x y z
N MET A 1 -17.73 -10.09 2.47
CA MET A 1 -17.08 -10.87 3.54
C MET A 1 -15.66 -11.22 3.08
N ALA A 2 -14.74 -11.58 3.98
CA ALA A 2 -13.41 -12.03 3.57
C ALA A 2 -13.50 -13.34 2.74
N GLU A 3 -12.64 -13.47 1.74
CA GLU A 3 -12.54 -14.68 0.91
C GLU A 3 -11.64 -15.72 1.59
N ASN A 4 -11.80 -17.00 1.27
CA ASN A 4 -10.95 -18.05 1.85
C ASN A 4 -9.53 -17.95 1.28
N PHE A 5 -8.53 -18.11 2.13
CA PHE A 5 -7.13 -18.15 1.73
C PHE A 5 -6.85 -19.43 0.95
N ASP A 6 -6.28 -19.30 -0.26
CA ASP A 6 -5.78 -20.44 -1.02
C ASP A 6 -4.25 -20.58 -0.84
N PRO A 7 -3.77 -21.70 -0.26
CA PRO A 7 -2.34 -21.98 -0.14
C PRO A 7 -1.56 -21.95 -1.46
N SER A 8 -2.22 -22.20 -2.59
CA SER A 8 -1.61 -22.20 -3.92
C SER A 8 -1.04 -20.82 -4.33
N TRP A 9 -1.59 -19.73 -3.77
CA TRP A 9 -1.10 -18.38 -4.04
C TRP A 9 0.32 -18.14 -3.52
N GLY A 10 0.77 -18.94 -2.54
CA GLY A 10 2.13 -18.94 -2.04
C GLY A 10 2.51 -17.69 -1.23
N ALA A 11 3.65 -17.09 -1.56
CA ALA A 11 4.22 -15.96 -0.83
C ALA A 11 3.42 -14.66 -1.01
N ALA A 12 3.46 -13.76 -0.02
CA ALA A 12 2.71 -12.50 -0.01
C ALA A 12 2.88 -11.67 -1.29
N HIS A 13 4.11 -11.54 -1.81
CA HIS A 13 4.37 -10.78 -3.05
C HIS A 13 3.65 -11.37 -4.27
N ARG A 14 3.50 -12.70 -4.34
CA ARG A 14 2.76 -13.37 -5.43
C ARG A 14 1.27 -13.08 -5.32
N ILE A 15 0.71 -13.15 -4.12
CA ILE A 15 -0.70 -12.76 -3.86
C ILE A 15 -0.92 -11.33 -4.34
N CYS A 16 -0.02 -10.42 -3.98
CA CYS A 16 -0.08 -9.03 -4.38
C CYS A 16 -0.03 -8.82 -5.89
N ALA A 17 0.92 -9.48 -6.56
CA ALA A 17 1.08 -9.41 -8.00
C ALA A 17 -0.14 -10.00 -8.74
N GLN A 18 -0.72 -11.09 -8.24
CA GLN A 18 -1.86 -11.76 -8.87
C GLN A 18 -3.18 -10.98 -8.68
N LYS A 19 -3.47 -10.52 -7.47
CA LYS A 19 -4.77 -9.87 -7.15
C LYS A 19 -4.76 -8.35 -7.39
N GLY A 20 -3.64 -7.68 -7.11
CA GLY A 20 -3.47 -6.24 -7.31
C GLY A 20 -4.44 -5.35 -6.53
N ALA A 21 -4.37 -4.03 -6.79
CA ALA A 21 -5.20 -3.03 -6.13
C ALA A 21 -6.58 -2.81 -6.81
N ASN A 22 -6.73 -3.26 -8.06
CA ASN A 22 -7.92 -3.03 -8.88
C ASN A 22 -8.78 -4.29 -9.06
N GLY A 23 -8.33 -5.45 -8.56
CA GLY A 23 -9.07 -6.70 -8.64
C GLY A 23 -10.21 -6.75 -7.62
N PRO A 24 -11.38 -7.32 -7.98
CA PRO A 24 -12.46 -7.53 -7.02
C PRO A 24 -11.98 -8.51 -5.94
N GLY A 25 -12.21 -8.15 -4.68
CA GLY A 25 -11.88 -8.99 -3.54
C GLY A 25 -12.97 -8.98 -2.47
N GLY A 26 -12.86 -9.89 -1.51
CA GLY A 26 -13.76 -9.99 -0.37
C GLY A 26 -13.61 -8.78 0.57
N LEU A 27 -12.64 -8.88 1.48
CA LEU A 27 -12.28 -7.82 2.41
C LEU A 27 -10.94 -7.20 1.98
N GLY A 28 -11.05 -6.20 1.12
CA GLY A 28 -9.95 -5.60 0.38
C GLY A 28 -9.93 -6.01 -1.09
N PRO A 29 -9.12 -5.33 -1.92
CA PRO A 29 -8.08 -4.38 -1.52
C PRO A 29 -8.64 -3.04 -1.00
N PHE A 30 -8.16 -2.60 0.17
CA PHE A 30 -8.46 -1.28 0.74
C PHE A 30 -7.23 -0.67 1.39
N GLY A 31 -7.08 0.65 1.32
CA GLY A 31 -5.92 1.33 1.88
C GLY A 31 -5.74 2.74 1.32
N LEU A 32 -4.51 3.07 0.95
CA LEU A 32 -4.09 4.40 0.52
C LEU A 32 -3.61 4.33 -0.93
N MET A 33 -4.05 5.26 -1.78
CA MET A 33 -3.38 5.57 -3.04
C MET A 33 -2.43 6.72 -2.82
N THR A 34 -1.14 6.44 -2.97
CA THR A 34 -0.06 7.42 -2.80
C THR A 34 0.51 7.82 -4.14
N LEU A 35 1.09 9.02 -4.23
CA LEU A 35 1.71 9.54 -5.47
C LEU A 35 0.80 9.33 -6.69
N ALA A 36 -0.46 9.74 -6.55
CA ALA A 36 -1.49 9.51 -7.54
C ALA A 36 -1.79 10.77 -8.36
N THR A 37 -2.20 10.60 -9.61
CA THR A 37 -2.90 11.66 -10.37
C THR A 37 -4.39 11.65 -10.04
N VAL A 38 -5.10 12.74 -10.36
CA VAL A 38 -6.56 12.88 -10.10
C VAL A 38 -7.37 11.86 -10.90
N ASP A 39 -6.92 11.55 -12.11
CA ASP A 39 -7.52 10.56 -13.02
C ASP A 39 -7.03 9.12 -12.74
N PHE A 40 -6.19 8.92 -11.71
CA PHE A 40 -5.54 7.66 -11.37
C PHE A 40 -4.71 7.05 -12.52
N HIS A 41 -4.33 7.84 -13.52
CA HIS A 41 -3.42 7.39 -14.58
C HIS A 41 -2.08 6.93 -14.01
N GLU A 42 -1.53 7.63 -13.01
CA GLU A 42 -0.44 7.14 -12.18
C GLU A 42 -0.89 7.03 -10.74
N HIS A 43 -0.47 5.96 -10.05
CA HIS A 43 -0.74 5.75 -8.63
C HIS A 43 0.14 4.65 -8.06
N THR A 44 0.48 4.78 -6.78
CA THR A 44 1.17 3.74 -5.99
C THR A 44 0.29 3.35 -4.81
N PRO A 45 -0.57 2.32 -4.95
CA PRO A 45 -1.45 1.88 -3.89
C PRO A 45 -0.71 1.06 -2.84
N VAL A 46 -1.00 1.37 -1.57
CA VAL A 46 -0.59 0.64 -0.38
C VAL A 46 -1.85 0.14 0.33
N PHE A 47 -2.06 -1.17 0.39
CA PHE A 47 -3.37 -1.70 0.75
C PHE A 47 -3.32 -3.04 1.47
N PHE A 48 -4.39 -3.34 2.20
CA PHE A 48 -4.60 -4.64 2.83
C PHE A 48 -5.52 -5.52 2.00
N MET A 49 -5.27 -6.81 2.04
CA MET A 49 -6.22 -7.86 1.71
C MET A 49 -6.33 -8.80 2.90
N ILE A 50 -7.56 -9.13 3.30
CA ILE A 50 -7.85 -10.01 4.43
C ILE A 50 -8.56 -11.26 3.93
N PHE A 51 -8.01 -12.40 4.32
CA PHE A 51 -8.48 -13.73 3.95
C PHE A 51 -8.89 -14.50 5.21
N ASN A 52 -9.93 -15.32 5.09
CA ASN A 52 -10.24 -16.33 6.09
C ASN A 52 -9.20 -17.46 5.99
N ALA A 53 -8.70 -17.90 7.14
CA ALA A 53 -7.83 -19.06 7.26
C ALA A 53 -8.45 -20.05 8.25
N ASP A 54 -7.83 -21.23 8.38
CA ASP A 54 -8.31 -22.28 9.27
C ASP A 54 -8.46 -21.80 10.72
N ASN A 55 -9.35 -22.47 11.47
CA ASN A 55 -9.60 -22.21 12.89
C ASN A 55 -10.10 -20.78 13.19
N ASN A 56 -10.94 -20.21 12.32
CA ASN A 56 -11.49 -18.84 12.45
C ASN A 56 -10.40 -17.76 12.57
N LYS A 57 -9.21 -18.00 12.02
CA LYS A 57 -8.14 -17.00 11.95
C LYS A 57 -8.21 -16.23 10.65
N HIS A 58 -7.53 -15.08 10.63
CA HIS A 58 -7.36 -14.28 9.42
C HIS A 58 -5.91 -14.31 8.96
N LYS A 59 -5.72 -14.39 7.63
CA LYS A 59 -4.45 -14.07 6.99
C LYS A 59 -4.54 -12.70 6.37
N ILE A 60 -3.61 -11.82 6.72
CA ILE A 60 -3.59 -10.44 6.28
C ILE A 60 -2.34 -10.21 5.44
N VAL A 61 -2.53 -9.63 4.26
CA VAL A 61 -1.44 -9.24 3.37
C VAL A 61 -1.43 -7.73 3.26
N LEU A 62 -0.29 -7.10 3.53
CA LEU A 62 -0.03 -5.71 3.19
C LEU A 62 0.72 -5.67 1.86
N CYS A 63 0.20 -4.88 0.92
CA CYS A 63 0.73 -4.69 -0.42
C CYS A 63 1.24 -3.27 -0.61
N SER A 64 2.29 -3.11 -1.43
CA SER A 64 2.66 -1.88 -2.11
C SER A 64 2.91 -2.22 -3.58
N ASP A 65 2.02 -1.74 -4.45
CA ASP A 65 1.99 -2.13 -5.86
C ASP A 65 2.45 -0.97 -6.73
N ALA A 66 3.67 -1.07 -7.29
CA ALA A 66 4.25 -0.01 -8.10
C ALA A 66 3.91 -0.11 -9.59
N ARG A 67 3.12 -1.09 -10.03
CA ARG A 67 2.92 -1.37 -11.47
C ARG A 67 2.36 -0.20 -12.26
N ASN A 68 1.47 0.58 -11.65
CA ASN A 68 0.88 1.79 -12.24
C ASN A 68 1.53 3.09 -11.72
N SER A 69 2.69 3.00 -11.08
CA SER A 69 3.34 4.17 -10.47
C SER A 69 3.94 5.14 -11.49
N SER A 70 4.20 4.68 -12.71
CA SER A 70 4.79 5.48 -13.79
C SER A 70 4.58 4.82 -15.15
N HIS A 71 4.48 5.63 -16.20
CA HIS A 71 4.40 5.18 -17.59
C HIS A 71 5.72 5.30 -18.35
N ALA A 72 6.76 5.81 -17.71
CA ALA A 72 8.11 5.78 -18.26
C ALA A 72 8.57 4.32 -18.52
N GLY A 73 9.29 4.16 -19.63
CA GLY A 73 9.96 2.92 -20.02
C GLY A 73 11.10 2.56 -19.07
N ASP A 74 11.50 1.29 -19.08
CA ASP A 74 12.68 0.77 -18.38
C ASP A 74 12.72 0.96 -16.85
N LEU A 75 11.56 1.13 -16.22
CA LEU A 75 11.44 1.19 -14.77
C LEU A 75 11.10 -0.17 -14.16
N TYR A 76 11.82 -0.54 -13.10
CA TYR A 76 11.45 -1.66 -12.25
C TYR A 76 10.24 -1.30 -11.37
N LYS A 77 9.08 -1.89 -11.68
CA LYS A 77 7.78 -1.57 -11.05
C LYS A 77 7.12 -2.81 -10.42
N PRO A 78 7.72 -3.39 -9.36
CA PRO A 78 7.22 -4.62 -8.74
C PRO A 78 5.98 -4.39 -7.88
N ALA A 79 5.31 -5.48 -7.54
CA ALA A 79 4.37 -5.52 -6.42
C ALA A 79 5.06 -6.17 -5.21
N PHE A 80 5.37 -5.36 -4.20
CA PHE A 80 5.91 -5.83 -2.93
C PHE A 80 4.78 -6.14 -1.96
N ALA A 81 4.99 -7.15 -1.11
CA ALA A 81 4.05 -7.44 -0.04
C ALA A 81 4.69 -8.23 1.09
N GLY A 82 4.06 -8.13 2.27
CA GLY A 82 4.39 -8.91 3.44
C GLY A 82 3.13 -9.40 4.14
N PHE A 83 3.22 -10.58 4.77
CA PHE A 83 2.18 -11.00 5.70
C PHE A 83 2.23 -10.12 6.95
N VAL A 84 1.06 -9.87 7.53
CA VAL A 84 0.90 -9.09 8.75
C VAL A 84 0.41 -10.01 9.85
N ASP A 85 1.27 -10.24 10.86
CA ASP A 85 0.97 -11.06 12.01
C ASP A 85 0.41 -10.21 13.17
N ILE A 86 -0.91 -10.07 13.17
CA ILE A 86 -1.67 -9.33 14.19
C ILE A 86 -3.01 -10.00 14.43
N ASP A 87 -3.50 -9.87 15.65
CA ASP A 87 -4.89 -10.16 15.96
C ASP A 87 -5.78 -8.98 15.54
N ILE A 88 -6.84 -9.28 14.79
CA ILE A 88 -7.87 -8.33 14.34
C ILE A 88 -9.24 -8.69 14.93
N SER A 89 -9.28 -9.42 16.04
CA SER A 89 -10.52 -9.74 16.78
C SER A 89 -11.36 -8.51 17.13
N ASN A 90 -10.72 -7.35 17.33
CA ASN A 90 -11.39 -6.06 17.55
C ASN A 90 -11.81 -5.34 16.27
N GLY A 91 -11.55 -5.90 15.09
CA GLY A 91 -11.89 -5.35 13.77
C GLY A 91 -11.01 -4.19 13.30
N LYS A 92 -9.91 -3.86 13.99
CA LYS A 92 -9.14 -2.63 13.73
C LYS A 92 -7.78 -2.89 13.09
N LEU A 93 -7.47 -2.08 12.08
CA LEU A 93 -6.16 -2.02 11.42
C LEU A 93 -5.63 -0.60 11.41
N SER A 94 -4.31 -0.44 11.47
CA SER A 94 -3.67 0.86 11.33
C SER A 94 -2.49 0.78 10.37
N LEU A 95 -2.35 1.77 9.51
CA LEU A 95 -1.28 1.87 8.52
C LEU A 95 -0.62 3.24 8.67
N ARG A 96 0.71 3.28 8.64
CA ARG A 96 1.47 4.51 8.50
C ARG A 96 2.26 4.44 7.21
N SER A 97 2.18 5.48 6.38
CA SER A 97 3.04 5.60 5.21
C SER A 97 3.77 6.93 5.21
N LEU A 98 5.08 6.92 5.01
CA LEU A 98 5.90 8.08 4.71
C LEU A 98 6.02 8.17 3.20
N ILE A 99 5.71 9.33 2.63
CA ILE A 99 5.71 9.57 1.19
C ILE A 99 6.66 10.75 0.96
N ASP A 100 7.76 10.50 0.26
CA ASP A 100 8.76 11.52 -0.08
C ASP A 100 9.17 11.36 -1.54
N ASN A 101 8.44 12.07 -2.42
CA ASN A 101 8.69 12.15 -3.85
C ASN A 101 8.80 10.77 -4.54
N SER A 102 10.00 10.17 -4.55
CA SER A 102 10.29 8.87 -5.20
C SER A 102 10.33 7.68 -4.25
N VAL A 103 9.99 7.86 -2.97
CA VAL A 103 9.95 6.78 -1.98
C VAL A 103 8.64 6.77 -1.20
N VAL A 104 8.11 5.56 -1.00
CA VAL A 104 6.96 5.28 -0.13
C VAL A 104 7.38 4.21 0.87
N GLU A 105 7.39 4.54 2.16
CA GLU A 105 7.69 3.60 3.25
C GLU A 105 6.44 3.35 4.09
N SER A 106 5.97 2.12 4.10
CA SER A 106 4.72 1.72 4.73
C SER A 106 4.98 0.77 5.90
N PHE A 107 4.39 1.08 7.05
CA PHE A 107 4.61 0.41 8.32
C PHE A 107 3.29 -0.11 8.89
N ARG A 108 3.32 -1.35 9.37
CA ARG A 108 2.21 -2.00 10.09
C ARG A 108 2.71 -2.74 11.33
N ALA A 109 1.79 -2.99 12.26
CA ALA A 109 2.00 -3.85 13.44
C ALA A 109 3.17 -3.38 14.33
N GLY A 110 3.33 -2.06 14.48
CA GLY A 110 4.44 -1.46 15.23
C GLY A 110 5.79 -1.55 14.51
N GLY A 111 5.81 -1.80 13.19
CA GLY A 111 7.03 -1.96 12.40
C GLY A 111 7.40 -3.41 12.10
N ARG A 112 6.63 -4.40 12.59
CA ARG A 112 6.87 -5.83 12.30
C ARG A 112 6.69 -6.20 10.83
N THR A 113 5.81 -5.48 10.12
CA THR A 113 5.72 -5.54 8.67
C THR A 113 6.00 -4.15 8.12
N TYR A 114 7.05 -4.02 7.32
CA TYR A 114 7.41 -2.78 6.64
C TYR A 114 7.67 -3.06 5.15
N ILE A 115 7.30 -2.11 4.29
CA ILE A 115 7.55 -2.18 2.85
C ILE A 115 8.06 -0.82 2.41
N THR A 116 9.20 -0.81 1.74
CA THR A 116 9.77 0.38 1.11
C THR A 116 9.72 0.20 -0.40
N SER A 117 9.05 1.12 -1.08
CA SER A 117 8.90 1.14 -2.53
C SER A 117 9.54 2.39 -3.11
N ARG A 118 10.32 2.21 -4.17
CA ARG A 118 10.84 3.31 -5.00
C ARG A 118 9.98 3.42 -6.25
N VAL A 119 9.51 4.63 -6.54
CA VAL A 119 8.64 4.92 -7.68
C VAL A 119 9.02 6.23 -8.33
N TYR A 120 8.74 6.36 -9.64
CA TYR A 120 9.19 7.50 -10.44
C TYR A 120 8.06 8.01 -11.36
N PRO A 121 6.96 8.55 -10.79
CA PRO A 121 5.85 9.08 -11.58
C PRO A 121 6.32 10.24 -12.47
N GLU A 122 5.73 10.36 -13.66
CA GLU A 122 5.99 11.47 -14.58
C GLU A 122 4.98 12.63 -14.38
N LYS A 123 3.76 12.30 -13.95
CA LYS A 123 2.63 13.23 -13.79
C LYS A 123 2.32 13.50 -12.32
N ALA A 124 2.38 12.49 -11.45
CA ALA A 124 2.11 12.62 -10.02
C ALA A 124 3.30 13.19 -9.24
N ILE A 125 3.79 14.35 -9.67
CA ILE A 125 4.96 15.04 -9.09
C ILE A 125 4.55 16.35 -8.40
N TYR A 126 5.18 16.65 -7.26
CA TYR A 126 4.98 17.89 -6.51
C TYR A 126 3.49 18.22 -6.28
N ASN A 127 3.03 19.39 -6.76
CA ASN A 127 1.67 19.89 -6.60
C ASN A 127 0.63 19.10 -7.40
N ASN A 128 1.04 18.22 -8.32
CA ASN A 128 0.15 17.34 -9.08
C ASN A 128 -0.05 16.00 -8.36
N ALA A 129 0.81 15.65 -7.41
CA ALA A 129 0.62 14.46 -6.60
C ALA A 129 -0.63 14.61 -5.72
N ARG A 130 -1.40 13.53 -5.65
CA ARG A 130 -2.60 13.40 -4.83
C ARG A 130 -2.48 12.19 -3.92
N PHE A 131 -3.30 12.20 -2.89
CA PHE A 131 -3.40 11.17 -1.88
C PHE A 131 -4.88 10.84 -1.67
N PHE A 132 -5.22 9.56 -1.69
CA PHE A 132 -6.59 9.09 -1.50
C PHE A 132 -6.62 7.92 -0.54
N ALA A 133 -7.73 7.79 0.19
CA ALA A 133 -8.13 6.52 0.81
C ALA A 133 -9.10 5.81 -0.13
N PHE A 134 -8.99 4.49 -0.27
CA PHE A 134 -9.82 3.72 -1.17
C PHE A 134 -10.26 2.38 -0.58
N ASN A 135 -11.36 1.85 -1.12
CA ASN A 135 -11.82 0.49 -0.91
C ASN A 135 -12.38 -0.05 -2.23
N HIS A 136 -11.71 -1.04 -2.81
CA HIS A 136 -12.18 -1.77 -3.99
C HIS A 136 -12.65 -3.19 -3.63
N GLY A 137 -12.71 -3.53 -2.34
CA GLY A 137 -13.32 -4.76 -1.87
C GLY A 137 -14.85 -4.69 -1.88
N SER A 138 -15.48 -5.86 -1.96
CA SER A 138 -16.94 -6.01 -1.86
C SER A 138 -17.49 -5.73 -0.46
N SER A 139 -16.69 -5.98 0.58
CA SER A 139 -17.02 -5.60 1.94
C SER A 139 -16.77 -4.11 2.20
N SER A 140 -17.74 -3.44 2.82
CA SER A 140 -17.55 -2.09 3.32
C SER A 140 -16.53 -2.07 4.47
N ILE A 141 -15.75 -0.98 4.54
CA ILE A 141 -14.79 -0.70 5.61
C ILE A 141 -15.03 0.71 6.14
N THR A 142 -14.71 0.93 7.40
CA THR A 142 -14.84 2.25 8.04
C THR A 142 -13.45 2.79 8.36
N VAL A 143 -13.18 4.01 7.91
CA VAL A 143 -11.96 4.75 8.29
C VAL A 143 -12.25 5.45 9.61
N GLU A 144 -11.90 4.80 10.74
CA GLU A 144 -12.12 5.39 12.07
C GLU A 144 -11.30 6.67 12.29
N LYS A 145 -10.06 6.70 11.77
CA LYS A 145 -9.15 7.85 11.88
C LYS A 145 -8.17 7.87 10.73
N LEU A 146 -8.07 9.01 10.05
CA LEU A 146 -7.04 9.32 9.07
C LEU A 146 -6.36 10.61 9.48
N THR A 147 -5.04 10.60 9.61
CA THR A 147 -4.26 11.81 9.91
C THR A 147 -3.13 11.91 8.91
N ALA A 148 -3.06 13.05 8.22
CA ALA A 148 -2.06 13.35 7.22
C ALA A 148 -1.36 14.65 7.59
N TRP A 149 -0.03 14.66 7.47
CA TRP A 149 0.80 15.82 7.75
C TRP A 149 1.66 16.14 6.54
N SER A 150 1.68 17.40 6.11
CA SER A 150 2.67 17.88 5.16
C SER A 150 4.03 17.95 5.86
N MET A 151 5.00 17.20 5.36
CA MET A 151 6.34 17.16 5.94
C MET A 151 7.21 18.27 5.32
N LYS A 152 7.91 19.04 6.16
CA LYS A 152 8.88 20.03 5.70
C LYS A 152 10.18 19.34 5.28
N ASN A 153 10.93 19.97 4.40
CA ASN A 153 12.28 19.53 4.06
C ASN A 153 13.15 19.48 5.33
N ALA A 154 13.87 18.38 5.50
CA ALA A 154 14.87 18.25 6.55
C ALA A 154 16.07 19.18 6.25
N ASN A 155 16.60 19.85 7.28
CA ASN A 155 17.83 20.62 7.13
C ASN A 155 19.00 19.64 7.03
N ARG A 156 19.57 19.50 5.84
CA ARG A 156 20.71 18.60 5.61
C ARG A 156 21.99 19.41 5.85
N ASN A 157 22.77 19.03 6.85
CA ASN A 157 24.13 19.55 7.02
C ASN A 157 25.00 18.99 5.89
N VAL A 158 25.01 19.63 4.73
CA VAL A 158 25.94 19.29 3.66
C VAL A 158 27.30 19.85 4.05
N ARG A 159 28.13 19.03 4.73
CA ARG A 159 29.57 19.28 4.78
C ARG A 159 30.17 18.76 3.48
N GLY A 160 30.30 19.64 2.49
CA GLY A 160 31.00 19.32 1.25
C GLY A 160 30.77 20.38 0.19
N ASN A 161 31.81 21.16 -0.08
CA ASN A 161 31.95 21.85 -1.36
C ASN A 161 31.97 20.79 -2.46
N ILE A 162 31.06 20.94 -3.43
CA ILE A 162 31.24 20.39 -4.77
C ILE A 162 31.56 21.57 -5.68
#